data_AF-A0A9X2FW70-F1
#
_entry.id   AF-A0A9X2FW70-F1
#
_cell.length_a   1.000
_cell.length_b   1.000
_cell.length_c   1.000
_cell.angle_alpha   90.00
_cell.angle_beta   90.00
_cell.angle_gamma   90.00
#
_symmetry.space_group_name_H-M   'P 1'
#
loop_
_entity.id
_entity.type
_entity.pdbx_description
1 polymer ?
#
loop_
_entity_poly.entity_id
_entity_poly.type
_entity_poly.pdbx_seq_one_letter_code
_entity_poly.pdbx_strand_id
1 'polypeptide(L)'
;MTNAYQEYFNSQEKLKIASSLLSRKDYRAATTCLSLARDSAKQAFNEPVLAGNAIQSFTTCSILLIATHIRCRQKLQAYEFQQESVEQLTSWLSQARTQPLEELCRYCYQLLITGCQHSRCLGHCMQQLEESGYAHEQT
;
A
#
# COMPACT_ATOMS: atom_id res chain seq x y z
N MET A 1 -18.54 11.96 -14.48
CA MET A 1 -17.09 12.03 -14.80
C MET A 1 -16.38 12.42 -13.52
N THR A 2 -15.54 11.54 -12.97
CA THR A 2 -14.66 11.87 -11.84
C THR A 2 -13.47 12.69 -12.35
N ASN A 3 -13.13 13.75 -11.64
CA ASN A 3 -12.02 14.65 -12.01
C ASN A 3 -10.70 14.02 -11.57
N ALA A 4 -9.85 13.60 -12.51
CA ALA A 4 -8.60 12.91 -12.22
C ALA A 4 -7.64 13.71 -11.33
N TYR A 5 -7.62 15.04 -11.44
CA TYR A 5 -6.82 15.90 -10.56
C TYR A 5 -7.37 15.94 -9.14
N GLN A 6 -8.69 15.98 -9.00
CA GLN A 6 -9.34 15.87 -7.68
C GLN A 6 -8.99 14.54 -7.03
N GLU A 7 -9.04 13.43 -7.79
CA GLU A 7 -8.66 12.11 -7.28
C GLU A 7 -7.17 12.03 -6.92
N TYR A 8 -6.30 12.66 -7.70
CA TYR A 8 -4.88 12.76 -7.33
C TYR A 8 -4.68 13.48 -5.98
N PHE A 9 -5.27 14.67 -5.80
CA PHE A 9 -5.15 15.40 -4.53
C PHE A 9 -5.82 14.66 -3.37
N ASN A 10 -6.98 14.03 -3.59
CA ASN A 10 -7.64 13.18 -2.61
C ASN A 10 -6.72 12.03 -2.16
N SER A 11 -6.05 11.35 -3.11
CA SER A 11 -5.11 10.28 -2.81
C SER A 11 -3.98 10.76 -1.90
N GLN A 12 -3.37 11.91 -2.20
CA GLN A 12 -2.32 12.52 -1.38
C GLN A 12 -2.79 12.89 0.02
N GLU A 13 -3.97 13.52 0.13
CA GLU A 13 -4.54 13.92 1.41
C GLU A 13 -4.83 12.70 2.29
N LYS A 14 -5.48 11.67 1.73
CA LYS A 14 -5.81 10.45 2.46
C LYS A 14 -4.58 9.67 2.87
N LEU A 15 -3.54 9.62 2.04
CA LEU A 15 -2.25 9.02 2.40
C LEU A 15 -1.61 9.77 3.58
N LYS A 16 -1.60 11.11 3.57
CA LYS A 16 -1.09 11.92 4.68
C LYS A 16 -1.85 11.65 5.99
N ILE A 17 -3.18 11.60 5.92
CA ILE A 17 -4.03 11.27 7.08
C ILE A 17 -3.71 9.87 7.59
N ALA A 18 -3.63 8.88 6.69
CA ALA A 18 -3.29 7.50 7.04
C ALA A 18 -1.94 7.41 7.75
N SER A 19 -0.89 8.08 7.26
CA SER A 19 0.42 8.10 7.91
C SER A 19 0.35 8.65 9.34
N SER A 20 -0.44 9.70 9.58
CA SER A 20 -0.66 10.23 10.94
C SER A 20 -1.46 9.27 11.84
N LEU A 21 -2.35 8.46 11.28
CA LEU A 21 -3.11 7.46 12.05
C LEU A 21 -2.22 6.27 12.41
N LEU A 22 -1.36 5.83 11.47
CA LEU A 22 -0.39 4.76 11.71
C LEU A 22 0.61 5.12 12.82
N SER A 23 1.10 6.37 12.87
CA SER A 23 1.99 6.82 13.95
C SER A 23 1.33 6.80 15.32
N ARG A 24 0.00 6.96 15.37
CA ARG A 24 -0.84 6.86 16.57
C ARG A 24 -1.35 5.43 16.82
N LYS A 25 -0.97 4.46 15.98
CA LYS A 25 -1.42 3.06 16.02
C LYS A 25 -2.93 2.88 15.84
N ASP A 26 -3.63 3.86 15.26
CA ASP A 26 -5.03 3.72 14.86
C ASP A 26 -5.13 2.98 13.53
N TYR A 27 -4.91 1.67 13.59
CA TYR A 27 -4.84 0.82 12.40
C TYR A 27 -6.16 0.74 11.66
N ARG A 28 -7.31 0.78 12.35
CA ARG A 28 -8.63 0.67 11.72
C ARG A 28 -8.97 1.89 10.86
N ALA A 29 -8.75 3.09 11.39
CA ALA A 29 -8.96 4.30 10.61
C ALA A 29 -7.90 4.42 9.51
N ALA A 30 -6.66 4.00 9.78
CA ALA A 30 -5.58 4.01 8.80
C ALA A 30 -5.90 3.11 7.59
N THR A 31 -6.36 1.86 7.79
CA THR A 31 -6.70 0.97 6.66
C THR A 31 -7.80 1.56 5.79
N THR A 32 -8.81 2.19 6.38
CA THR A 32 -9.88 2.86 5.63
C THR A 32 -9.33 4.01 4.78
N CYS A 33 -8.47 4.85 5.35
CA CYS A 33 -7.84 5.95 4.62
C CYS A 33 -6.92 5.45 3.50
N LEU A 34 -6.14 4.39 3.75
CA LEU A 34 -5.25 3.79 2.75
C LEU A 34 -6.02 3.17 1.59
N SER A 35 -7.13 2.48 1.84
CA SER A 35 -7.99 1.94 0.77
C SER A 35 -8.58 3.06 -0.09
N LEU A 36 -9.10 4.12 0.52
CA LEU A 36 -9.60 5.28 -0.22
C LEU A 36 -8.49 5.96 -1.04
N ALA A 37 -7.30 6.15 -0.45
CA ALA A 37 -6.16 6.73 -1.15
C ALA A 37 -5.73 5.89 -2.36
N ARG A 38 -5.73 4.56 -2.20
CA ARG A 38 -5.44 3.56 -3.23
C ARG A 38 -6.45 3.62 -4.38
N ASP A 39 -7.75 3.70 -4.07
CA ASP A 39 -8.80 3.78 -5.08
C ASP A 39 -8.77 5.12 -5.84
N SER A 40 -8.54 6.24 -5.15
CA SER A 40 -8.34 7.54 -5.79
C SER A 40 -7.12 7.55 -6.70
N ALA A 41 -6.00 6.92 -6.30
CA ALA A 41 -4.83 6.78 -7.17
C ALA A 41 -5.16 5.99 -8.44
N LYS A 42 -5.97 4.92 -8.34
CA LYS A 42 -6.42 4.16 -9.51
C LYS A 42 -7.21 5.02 -10.49
N GLN A 43 -8.09 5.87 -9.99
CA GLN A 43 -8.89 6.76 -10.83
C GLN A 43 -8.05 7.85 -11.50
N ALA A 44 -7.05 8.38 -10.80
CA ALA A 44 -6.14 9.41 -11.32
C ALA A 44 -5.25 8.91 -12.47
N PHE A 45 -4.97 7.60 -12.55
CA PHE A 45 -4.15 7.01 -13.63
C PHE A 45 -4.68 7.30 -15.05
N ASN A 46 -5.99 7.49 -15.20
CA ASN A 46 -6.62 7.75 -16.50
C ASN A 46 -6.17 9.07 -17.14
N GLU A 47 -5.56 9.97 -16.38
CA GLU A 47 -4.98 11.22 -16.87
C GLU A 47 -3.49 11.01 -17.16
N PRO A 48 -3.04 11.07 -18.44
CA PRO A 48 -1.65 10.77 -18.81
C PRO A 48 -0.59 11.54 -18.03
N VAL A 49 -0.85 12.81 -17.70
CA VAL A 49 0.11 13.64 -16.95
C VAL A 49 0.19 13.27 -15.47
N LEU A 50 -0.79 12.52 -14.95
CA LEU A 50 -0.83 12.04 -13.56
C LEU A 50 -0.47 10.55 -13.43
N ALA A 51 -0.37 9.80 -14.53
CA ALA A 51 -0.17 8.36 -14.51
C ALA A 51 1.03 7.91 -13.66
N GLY A 52 2.18 8.60 -13.76
CA GLY A 52 3.34 8.30 -12.93
C GLY A 52 3.09 8.48 -11.44
N ASN A 53 2.48 9.60 -11.06
CA ASN A 53 2.11 9.89 -9.68
C ASN A 53 1.07 8.91 -9.13
N ALA A 54 0.12 8.50 -9.98
CA ALA A 54 -0.90 7.52 -9.65
C ALA A 54 -0.27 6.15 -9.33
N ILE A 55 0.67 5.69 -10.16
CA ILE A 55 1.41 4.43 -9.92
C ILE A 55 2.13 4.47 -8.56
N GLN A 56 2.91 5.53 -8.30
CA GLN A 56 3.65 5.67 -7.05
C GLN A 56 2.75 5.73 -5.82
N SER A 57 1.67 6.50 -5.90
CA SER A 57 0.70 6.67 -4.80
C SER A 57 -0.01 5.35 -4.52
N PHE A 58 -0.47 4.66 -5.57
CA PHE A 58 -1.09 3.35 -5.46
C PHE A 58 -0.16 2.34 -4.78
N THR A 59 1.09 2.21 -5.25
CA THR A 59 2.08 1.29 -4.68
C THR A 59 2.36 1.59 -3.21
N THR A 60 2.54 2.86 -2.87
CA THR A 60 2.79 3.27 -1.47
C THR A 60 1.61 2.92 -0.57
N CYS A 61 0.38 3.26 -1.01
CA CYS A 61 -0.83 2.94 -0.26
C CYS A 61 -0.99 1.42 -0.08
N SER A 62 -0.75 0.64 -1.14
CA SER A 62 -0.82 -0.82 -1.10
C SER A 62 0.18 -1.42 -0.11
N ILE A 63 1.45 -1.01 -0.15
CA ILE A 63 2.47 -1.51 0.79
C ILE A 63 2.07 -1.22 2.23
N LEU A 64 1.65 0.02 2.53
CA LEU A 64 1.23 0.41 3.87
C LEU A 64 -0.03 -0.34 4.32
N LEU A 65 -1.01 -0.53 3.43
CA LEU A 65 -2.25 -1.24 3.73
C LEU A 65 -1.96 -2.71 4.08
N ILE A 66 -1.15 -3.38 3.25
CA ILE A 66 -0.72 -4.77 3.47
C ILE A 66 0.06 -4.89 4.79
N ALA A 67 1.03 -3.99 5.03
CA ALA A 67 1.80 -3.98 6.27
C ALA A 67 0.90 -3.77 7.51
N THR A 68 -0.12 -2.92 7.40
CA THR A 68 -1.09 -2.67 8.47
C THR A 68 -1.91 -3.93 8.77
N HIS A 69 -2.42 -4.61 7.74
CA HIS A 69 -3.12 -5.89 7.92
C HIS A 69 -2.23 -6.97 8.53
N ILE A 70 -0.96 -7.08 8.12
CA ILE A 70 0.00 -7.99 8.74
C ILE A 70 0.18 -7.67 10.23
N ARG A 71 0.34 -6.38 10.59
CA ARG A 71 0.47 -5.95 11.98
C ARG A 71 -0.77 -6.28 12.81
N CYS A 72 -1.96 -6.20 12.22
CA CYS A 72 -3.22 -6.60 12.83
C CYS A 72 -3.48 -8.13 12.78
N ARG A 73 -2.48 -8.94 12.40
CA ARG A 73 -2.58 -10.41 12.27
C ARG A 73 -3.63 -10.89 11.26
N GLN A 74 -4.02 -10.03 10.31
CA GLN A 74 -5.00 -10.30 9.24
C GLN A 74 -4.27 -10.78 7.97
N LYS A 75 -3.68 -11.97 8.03
CA LYS A 75 -2.79 -12.51 6.98
C LYS A 75 -3.50 -12.74 5.63
N LEU A 76 -4.76 -13.18 5.67
CA LEU A 76 -5.53 -13.45 4.45
C LEU A 76 -5.78 -12.16 3.67
N GLN A 77 -6.30 -11.12 4.35
CA GLN A 77 -6.54 -9.80 3.74
C GLN A 77 -5.25 -9.19 3.19
N ALA A 78 -4.15 -9.31 3.93
CA ALA A 78 -2.84 -8.85 3.45
C ALA A 78 -2.39 -9.55 2.16
N TYR A 79 -2.72 -10.83 1.99
CA TYR A 79 -2.40 -11.58 0.78
C TYR A 79 -3.30 -11.19 -0.39
N GLU A 80 -4.61 -11.06 -0.16
CA GLU A 80 -5.59 -10.60 -1.17
C GLU A 80 -5.20 -9.23 -1.71
N PHE A 81 -4.90 -8.26 -0.83
CA PHE A 81 -4.45 -6.94 -1.26
C PHE A 81 -3.12 -6.95 -2.02
N GLN A 82 -2.21 -7.88 -1.70
CA GLN A 82 -0.99 -8.04 -2.49
C GLN A 82 -1.29 -8.54 -3.91
N GLN A 83 -2.14 -9.55 -4.05
CA GLN A 83 -2.53 -10.10 -5.35
C GLN A 83 -3.20 -9.03 -6.22
N GLU A 84 -4.22 -8.34 -5.68
CA GLU A 84 -4.88 -7.25 -6.39
C GLU A 84 -3.91 -6.13 -6.82
N SER A 85 -2.93 -5.81 -5.96
CA SER A 85 -1.95 -4.77 -6.26
C SER A 85 -0.96 -5.20 -7.35
N VAL A 86 -0.57 -6.48 -7.34
CA VAL A 86 0.23 -7.11 -8.41
C VAL A 86 -0.53 -7.10 -9.74
N GLU A 87 -1.80 -7.48 -9.74
CA GLU A 87 -2.65 -7.47 -10.93
C GLU A 87 -2.80 -6.06 -11.51
N GLN A 88 -3.06 -5.07 -10.66
CA GLN A 88 -3.19 -3.68 -11.09
C GLN A 88 -1.90 -3.13 -11.70
N LEU A 89 -0.74 -3.35 -11.06
CA LEU A 89 0.55 -2.89 -11.58
C LEU A 89 0.95 -3.60 -12.88
N THR A 90 0.61 -4.88 -13.01
CA THR A 90 0.82 -5.64 -14.25
C THR A 90 -0.08 -5.11 -15.38
N SER A 91 -1.33 -4.78 -15.06
CA SER A 91 -2.26 -4.14 -16.00
C SER A 91 -1.78 -2.76 -16.46
N TRP A 92 -1.23 -1.95 -15.56
CA TRP A 92 -0.66 -0.65 -15.94
C TRP A 92 0.64 -0.78 -16.73
N LEU A 93 1.45 -1.79 -16.46
CA LEU A 93 2.63 -2.09 -17.27
C LEU A 93 2.25 -2.41 -18.72
N SER A 94 1.18 -3.18 -18.96
CA SER A 94 0.73 -3.49 -20.33
C SER A 94 0.06 -2.31 -21.04
N GLN A 95 -0.42 -1.32 -20.29
CA GLN A 95 -1.03 -0.09 -20.81
C GLN A 95 -0.03 1.07 -20.97
N ALA A 96 1.17 0.94 -20.42
CA ALA A 96 2.18 1.98 -20.47
C ALA A 96 2.60 2.25 -21.92
N ARG A 97 2.41 3.49 -22.37
CA ARG A 97 2.69 3.91 -23.76
C ARG A 97 4.10 4.49 -23.95
N THR A 98 4.85 4.61 -22.86
CA THR A 98 6.16 5.26 -22.86
C THR A 98 7.13 4.48 -21.99
N GLN A 99 8.39 4.44 -22.41
CA GLN A 99 9.45 3.75 -21.68
C GLN A 99 9.57 4.21 -20.21
N PRO A 100 9.53 5.51 -19.86
CA PRO A 100 9.62 5.94 -18.46
C PRO A 100 8.49 5.37 -17.59
N LEU A 101 7.28 5.27 -18.15
CA LEU A 101 6.12 4.75 -17.42
C LEU A 101 6.23 3.22 -17.24
N GLU A 102 6.75 2.50 -18.24
CA GLU A 102 7.04 1.08 -18.09
C GLU A 102 8.08 0.81 -17.01
N GLU A 103 9.19 1.55 -17.02
CA GLU A 103 10.26 1.43 -16.03
C GLU A 103 9.74 1.72 -14.61
N LEU A 104 8.92 2.77 -14.47
CA LEU A 104 8.27 3.09 -13.21
C LEU A 104 7.34 1.98 -12.73
N CYS A 105 6.49 1.42 -13.61
CA CYS A 105 5.63 0.28 -13.27
C CYS A 105 6.45 -0.94 -12.81
N ARG A 106 7.53 -1.29 -13.53
CA ARG A 106 8.43 -2.40 -13.15
C ARG A 106 9.07 -2.15 -11.79
N TYR A 107 9.58 -0.94 -11.56
CA TYR A 107 10.16 -0.55 -10.28
C TYR A 107 9.13 -0.65 -9.14
N CYS A 108 7.94 -0.08 -9.32
CA CYS A 108 6.86 -0.11 -8.33
C CYS A 108 6.35 -1.53 -8.05
N TYR A 109 6.34 -2.41 -9.05
CA TYR A 109 6.06 -3.83 -8.87
C TYR A 109 7.09 -4.50 -7.98
N GLN A 110 8.39 -4.30 -8.25
CA GLN A 110 9.46 -4.84 -7.42
C GLN A 110 9.39 -4.30 -5.99
N LEU A 111 9.17 -2.99 -5.84
CA LEU A 111 9.02 -2.34 -4.55
C LEU A 111 7.85 -2.92 -3.74
N LEU A 112 6.72 -3.20 -4.38
CA LEU A 112 5.58 -3.86 -3.74
C LEU A 112 5.99 -5.23 -3.16
N ILE A 113 6.63 -6.08 -3.97
CA ILE A 113 7.05 -7.42 -3.53
C ILE A 113 8.04 -7.32 -2.36
N THR A 114 9.10 -6.51 -2.49
CA THR A 114 10.12 -6.37 -1.45
C THR A 114 9.55 -5.75 -0.17
N GLY A 115 8.69 -4.73 -0.29
CA GLY A 115 8.02 -4.09 0.84
C GLY A 115 7.09 -5.05 1.60
N CYS A 116 6.34 -5.90 0.88
CA CYS A 116 5.48 -6.90 1.48
C CYS A 116 6.29 -8.00 2.20
N GLN A 117 7.40 -8.46 1.60
CA GLN A 117 8.31 -9.42 2.24
C GLN A 117 8.89 -8.87 3.53
N HIS A 118 9.43 -7.65 3.49
CA HIS A 118 10.00 -7.01 4.68
C HIS A 118 8.95 -6.86 5.79
N SER A 119 7.73 -6.45 5.45
CA SER A 119 6.63 -6.32 6.41
C SER A 119 6.26 -7.64 7.09
N ARG A 120 6.28 -8.75 6.35
CA ARG A 120 6.05 -10.09 6.93
C ARG A 120 7.18 -10.52 7.87
N CYS A 121 8.43 -10.33 7.47
CA CYS A 121 9.58 -10.66 8.30
C CYS A 121 9.54 -9.86 9.61
N LEU A 122 9.33 -8.54 9.54
CA LEU A 122 9.23 -7.70 10.71
C LEU A 122 8.04 -8.07 11.59
N GLY A 123 6.88 -8.34 10.98
CA GLY A 123 5.69 -8.81 11.70
C GLY A 123 5.93 -10.11 12.47
N HIS A 124 6.65 -11.06 11.86
CA HIS A 124 7.04 -12.32 12.52
C HIS A 124 7.99 -12.08 13.70
N CYS A 125 9.04 -11.28 13.51
CA CYS A 125 9.98 -10.95 14.59
C CYS A 125 9.28 -10.25 15.77
N MET A 126 8.38 -9.30 15.50
CA MET A 126 7.61 -8.63 16.55
C MET A 126 6.69 -9.60 17.30
N GLN A 127 6.05 -10.54 16.59
CA GLN A 127 5.23 -11.56 17.23
C GLN A 127 6.05 -12.44 18.18
N GLN A 128 7.24 -12.88 17.78
CA GLN A 128 8.14 -13.67 18.63
C GLN A 128 8.63 -12.90 19.85
N LEU A 129 8.91 -11.61 19.72
CA LEU A 129 9.29 -10.75 20.84
C LEU A 129 8.13 -10.54 21.82
N GLU A 130 6.91 -10.36 21.32
CA GLU A 130 5.71 -10.30 22.16
C GLU A 130 5.54 -11.62 22.93
N GLU A 131 5.61 -12.77 22.26
CA GLU A 131 5.45 -14.10 22.88
C GLU A 131 6.54 -14.44 23.91
N SER A 132 7.79 -14.06 23.65
CA SER A 132 8.91 -14.28 24.58
C SER A 132 8.93 -13.30 25.76
N GLY A 133 8.48 -12.06 25.57
CA GLY A 133 8.28 -11.10 26.67
C GLY A 133 7.20 -11.55 27.65
N TYR A 134 6.07 -12.06 27.13
CA TYR A 134 5.01 -12.63 27.98
C TYR A 134 5.46 -13.87 28.76
N ALA A 135 6.38 -14.67 28.21
CA ALA A 135 6.92 -15.83 28.92
C ALA A 135 7.85 -15.45 30.09
N HIS A 136 8.48 -14.26 30.05
CA HIS A 136 9.35 -13.76 31.12
C HIS A 136 8.58 -13.09 32.26
N GLU A 137 7.37 -12.58 32.02
CA GLU A 137 6.54 -11.95 33.06
C GLU A 137 5.73 -12.95 33.90
N GLN A 138 5.76 -14.25 33.56
CA GLN A 138 5.03 -15.32 34.25
C GLN A 138 5.91 -16.26 35.10
N THR A 139 7.22 -15.99 35.19
CA THR A 139 8.18 -16.69 36.07
C THR A 139 8.70 -15.76 37.15
#